data_AF-J3MWT2-F1
#
_entry.id   AF-J3MWT2-F1
#
_cell.length_a   1.000
_cell.length_b   1.000
_cell.length_c   1.000
_cell.angle_alpha   90.00
_cell.angle_beta   90.00
_cell.angle_gamma   90.00
#
_symmetry.space_group_name_H-M   'P 1'
#
loop_
_entity.id
_entity.type
_entity.pdbx_description
1 polymer ?
#
loop_
_entity_poly.entity_id
_entity_poly.type
_entity_poly.pdbx_seq_one_letter_code
_entity_poly.pdbx_strand_id
1 'polypeptide(L)'
;MHGNYDGKGHGLVSSPLTFDISMGLYFWDRISVSDTAKTYVAEVILVAEVNSISVCLMDISNGTPFISSLEMRLIKSSLYPAAMANQSIALQERQSMGASSLLR
;
A
#
# COMPACT_ATOMS: atom_id res chain seq x y z
N MET A 1 5.03 8.64 -4.12
CA MET A 1 4.99 9.48 -5.35
C MET A 1 5.49 8.64 -6.51
N HIS A 2 4.98 8.85 -7.72
CA HIS A 2 5.35 8.06 -8.92
C HIS A 2 6.80 8.30 -9.37
N GLY A 3 7.30 9.53 -9.31
CA GLY A 3 8.69 9.85 -9.67
C GLY A 3 9.03 9.79 -11.17
N ASN A 4 8.07 9.48 -12.06
CA ASN A 4 8.24 9.43 -13.52
C ASN A 4 9.36 8.48 -14.00
N TYR A 5 9.54 7.35 -13.31
CA TYR A 5 10.62 6.40 -13.60
C TYR A 5 10.44 5.66 -14.94
N ASP A 6 9.22 5.59 -15.45
CA ASP A 6 8.85 4.93 -16.71
C ASP A 6 8.58 5.93 -17.86
N GLY A 7 8.79 7.23 -17.62
CA GLY A 7 8.51 8.29 -18.59
C GLY A 7 7.03 8.56 -18.89
N LYS A 8 6.07 7.91 -18.20
CA LYS A 8 4.62 8.04 -18.47
C LYS A 8 3.91 9.03 -17.55
N GLY A 9 4.63 9.79 -16.73
CA GLY A 9 4.07 10.69 -15.71
C GLY A 9 3.07 11.72 -16.25
N HIS A 10 3.29 12.24 -17.46
CA HIS A 10 2.38 13.21 -18.10
C HIS A 10 1.01 12.61 -18.48
N GLY A 11 0.96 11.29 -18.74
CA GLY A 11 -0.28 10.61 -19.14
C GLY A 11 -1.21 10.26 -17.99
N LEU A 12 -0.71 10.28 -16.75
CA LEU A 12 -1.44 9.81 -15.55
C LEU A 12 -2.71 10.62 -15.26
N VAL A 13 -2.75 11.90 -15.65
CA VAL A 13 -3.93 12.75 -15.45
C VAL A 13 -5.08 12.29 -16.34
N SER A 14 -4.80 11.91 -17.59
CA SER A 14 -5.80 11.44 -18.55
C SER A 14 -6.05 9.93 -18.48
N SER A 15 -5.05 9.16 -18.07
CA SER A 15 -5.10 7.70 -17.97
C SER A 15 -4.36 7.28 -16.70
N PRO A 16 -5.07 7.23 -15.55
CA PRO A 16 -4.46 6.85 -14.28
C PRO A 16 -3.90 5.43 -14.32
N LEU A 17 -2.69 5.27 -13.79
CA LEU A 17 -2.11 3.94 -13.56
C LEU A 17 -2.88 3.27 -12.41
N THR A 18 -3.46 2.10 -12.66
CA THR A 18 -4.17 1.31 -11.65
C THR A 18 -3.55 -0.07 -11.56
N PHE A 19 -3.20 -0.49 -10.35
CA PHE A 19 -2.66 -1.81 -10.08
C PHE A 19 -3.11 -2.31 -8.71
N ASP A 20 -3.21 -3.63 -8.60
CA ASP A 20 -3.48 -4.31 -7.34
C ASP A 20 -2.17 -4.68 -6.65
N ILE A 21 -2.18 -4.60 -5.33
CA ILE A 21 -1.16 -5.15 -4.46
C ILE A 21 -1.74 -6.42 -3.86
N SER A 22 -0.99 -7.51 -3.93
CA SER A 22 -1.31 -8.74 -3.22
C SER A 22 -0.14 -9.20 -2.36
N MET A 23 -0.46 -9.89 -1.26
CA MET A 23 0.51 -10.61 -0.44
C MET A 23 0.24 -12.09 -0.55
N GLY A 24 1.17 -12.81 -1.18
CA GLY A 24 0.92 -14.18 -1.63
C GLY A 24 -0.29 -14.23 -2.56
N LEU A 25 -1.35 -14.93 -2.15
CA LEU A 25 -2.60 -15.07 -2.91
C LEU A 25 -3.70 -14.12 -2.44
N TYR A 26 -3.43 -13.27 -1.44
CA TYR A 26 -4.44 -12.41 -0.82
C TYR A 26 -4.37 -10.99 -1.38
N PHE A 27 -5.51 -10.48 -1.85
CA PHE A 27 -5.66 -9.08 -2.22
C PHE A 27 -5.43 -8.18 -1.00
N TRP A 28 -4.56 -7.19 -1.15
CA TRP A 28 -4.27 -6.20 -0.11
C TRP A 28 -5.00 -4.90 -0.42
N ASP A 29 -4.66 -4.26 -1.54
CA ASP A 29 -5.18 -2.94 -1.87
C ASP A 29 -5.12 -2.68 -3.37
N ARG A 30 -5.91 -1.71 -3.85
CA ARG A 30 -5.89 -1.22 -5.22
C ARG A 30 -5.42 0.23 -5.23
N ILE A 31 -4.28 0.48 -5.85
CA ILE A 31 -3.73 1.82 -6.00
C ILE A 31 -4.14 2.39 -7.35
N SER A 32 -4.68 3.61 -7.35
CA SER A 32 -4.96 4.39 -8.56
C SER A 32 -4.17 5.70 -8.53
N VAL A 33 -3.16 5.78 -9.38
CA VAL A 33 -2.21 6.88 -9.48
C VAL A 33 -2.61 7.80 -10.61
N SER A 34 -3.14 8.96 -10.24
CA SER A 34 -3.58 10.03 -11.16
C SER A 34 -2.75 11.32 -11.03
N ASP A 35 -1.92 11.42 -9.99
CA ASP A 35 -1.13 12.60 -9.69
C ASP A 35 0.28 12.20 -9.23
N THR A 36 1.29 12.71 -9.94
CA THR A 36 2.70 12.39 -9.66
C THR A 36 3.21 12.98 -8.34
N ALA A 37 2.62 14.07 -7.86
CA ALA A 37 3.00 14.75 -6.63
C ALA A 37 2.34 14.13 -5.39
N LYS A 38 1.30 13.31 -5.56
CA LYS A 38 0.65 12.63 -4.44
C LYS A 38 1.46 11.44 -3.94
N THR A 39 1.45 11.28 -2.62
CA THR A 39 1.93 10.05 -1.99
C THR A 39 0.76 9.10 -1.82
N TYR A 40 0.91 7.90 -2.38
CA TYR A 40 -0.02 6.80 -2.23
C TYR A 40 0.57 5.84 -1.20
N VAL A 41 -0.23 5.47 -0.21
CA VAL A 41 0.19 4.62 0.91
C VAL A 41 -0.83 3.51 1.06
N ALA A 42 -0.35 2.27 1.07
CA ALA A 42 -1.10 1.11 1.54
C ALA A 42 -0.43 0.60 2.82
N GLU A 43 -1.23 0.24 3.81
CA GLU A 43 -0.75 -0.38 5.05
C GLU A 43 -1.65 -1.57 5.41
N VAL A 44 -1.04 -2.64 5.90
CA VAL A 44 -1.72 -3.81 6.43
C VAL A 44 -1.09 -4.22 7.74
N ILE A 45 -1.89 -4.85 8.58
CA ILE A 45 -1.43 -5.64 9.71
C ILE A 45 -1.86 -7.08 9.48
N LEU A 46 -0.90 -7.99 9.50
CA LEU A 46 -1.10 -9.42 9.29
C LEU A 46 -0.31 -10.23 10.32
N VAL A 47 -0.72 -11.47 10.51
CA VAL A 47 0.03 -12.46 11.28
C VAL A 47 0.97 -13.20 10.34
N ALA A 48 2.28 -13.13 10.59
CA ALA A 48 3.26 -13.84 9.79
C ALA A 48 3.29 -15.32 10.20
N GLU A 49 2.68 -16.20 9.39
CA GLU A 49 2.66 -17.65 9.63
C GLU A 49 3.92 -18.36 9.14
N VAL A 50 4.69 -17.69 8.26
CA VAL A 50 5.92 -18.19 7.66
C VAL A 50 7.02 -17.12 7.69
N ASN A 51 8.26 -17.54 7.45
CA ASN A 51 9.44 -16.66 7.57
C ASN A 51 9.66 -15.73 6.36
N SER A 52 8.74 -15.69 5.39
CA SER A 52 8.86 -14.88 4.19
C SER A 52 7.50 -14.41 3.68
N ILE A 53 7.43 -13.16 3.22
CA ILE A 53 6.24 -12.59 2.59
C ILE A 53 6.60 -12.23 1.15
N SER A 54 5.76 -12.64 0.20
CA SER A 54 5.86 -12.21 -1.20
C SER A 54 4.84 -11.13 -1.47
N VAL A 55 5.29 -9.99 -2.01
CA VAL A 55 4.43 -8.90 -2.45
C VAL A 55 4.40 -8.89 -3.97
N CYS A 56 3.21 -8.94 -4.56
CA CYS A 56 3.03 -8.89 -6.01
C CYS A 56 2.27 -7.62 -6.39
N LEU A 57 2.69 -7.01 -7.49
CA LEU A 57 2.01 -5.87 -8.10
C LEU A 57 1.40 -6.33 -9.43
N MET A 58 0.08 -6.26 -9.54
CA MET A 58 -0.66 -6.72 -10.71
C MET A 58 -1.20 -5.50 -11.47
N ASP A 59 -0.68 -5.27 -12.68
CA ASP A 59 -1.14 -4.20 -13.55
C ASP A 59 -2.57 -4.44 -14.06
N ILE A 60 -3.43 -3.42 -13.96
CA ILE A 60 -4.82 -3.46 -14.43
C ILE A 60 -5.04 -2.51 -15.61
N SER A 61 -4.26 -1.43 -15.69
CA SER A 61 -4.49 -0.34 -16.65
C SER A 61 -3.41 -0.24 -17.71
N ASN A 62 -2.68 -1.32 -17.98
CA ASN A 62 -1.64 -1.39 -19.01
C ASN A 62 -0.49 -0.39 -18.78
N GLY A 63 -0.11 -0.21 -17.52
CA GLY A 63 0.98 0.67 -17.08
C GLY A 63 2.11 -0.11 -16.40
N THR A 64 2.98 0.58 -15.67
CA THR A 64 4.05 -0.07 -14.90
C THR A 64 3.77 0.15 -13.41
N PRO A 65 3.41 -0.90 -12.65
CA PRO A 65 3.26 -0.81 -11.20
C PRO A 65 4.60 -0.51 -10.52
N PHE A 66 4.57 0.21 -9.40
CA PHE A 66 5.79 0.57 -8.68
C PHE A 66 5.62 0.53 -7.16
N ILE A 67 6.75 0.35 -6.48
CA ILE A 67 6.91 0.57 -5.04
C ILE A 67 8.12 1.50 -4.86
N SER A 68 7.90 2.67 -4.24
CA SER A 68 9.02 3.57 -3.88
C SER A 68 9.67 3.20 -2.54
N SER A 69 8.91 2.55 -1.64
CA SER A 69 9.37 2.11 -0.33
C SER A 69 8.51 0.97 0.15
N LEU A 70 9.13 -0.07 0.72
CA LEU A 70 8.45 -1.16 1.42
C LEU A 70 9.05 -1.25 2.81
N GLU A 71 8.20 -1.14 3.83
CA GLU A 71 8.61 -1.18 5.23
C GLU A 71 7.88 -2.31 5.95
N MET A 72 8.62 -3.10 6.73
CA MET A 72 8.07 -4.13 7.58
C MET A 72 8.45 -3.85 9.03
N ARG A 73 7.46 -3.87 9.92
CA ARG A 73 7.67 -3.65 11.36
C ARG A 73 7.04 -4.78 12.14
N LEU A 74 7.79 -5.34 13.08
CA LEU A 74 7.23 -6.27 14.06
C LEU A 74 6.46 -5.47 15.13
N ILE A 75 5.22 -5.85 15.37
CA ILE A 75 4.33 -5.18 16.33
C ILE A 75 3.79 -6.23 17.30
N LYS A 76 3.55 -5.84 18.56
CA LYS A 76 2.94 -6.73 19.55
C LYS A 76 1.51 -7.07 19.13
N SER A 77 1.18 -8.36 19.07
CA SER A 77 -0.17 -8.85 18.71
C SER A 77 -1.27 -8.28 19.61
N SER A 78 -0.96 -7.97 20.87
CA SER A 78 -1.89 -7.35 21.81
C SER A 78 -2.41 -5.97 21.40
N LEU A 79 -1.72 -5.25 20.50
CA LEU A 79 -2.16 -3.93 20.00
C LEU A 79 -3.25 -4.04 18.93
N TYR A 80 -3.29 -5.15 18.20
CA TYR A 80 -4.21 -5.38 17.08
C TYR A 80 -4.83 -6.78 17.17
N PRO A 81 -5.63 -7.06 18.22
CA PRO A 81 -6.17 -8.41 18.47
C PRO A 81 -7.15 -8.90 17.39
N ALA A 82 -7.65 -8.01 16.53
CA ALA A 82 -8.50 -8.36 15.40
C ALA A 82 -7.72 -8.94 14.20
N ALA A 83 -6.39 -8.84 14.19
CA ALA A 83 -5.55 -9.43 13.15
C ALA A 83 -5.29 -10.90 13.49
N MET A 84 -5.72 -11.81 12.63
CA MET A 84 -5.55 -13.26 12.75
C MET A 84 -4.85 -13.81 11.52
N ALA A 85 -4.38 -15.07 11.58
CA ALA A 85 -3.72 -15.77 10.48
C ALA A 85 -4.42 -15.60 9.12
N ASN A 86 -5.74 -15.77 9.09
CA ASN A 86 -6.58 -15.67 7.90
C ASN A 86 -7.35 -14.34 7.81
N GLN A 87 -7.07 -13.37 8.69
CA GLN A 87 -7.77 -12.10 8.74
C GLN A 87 -6.80 -10.96 8.99
N SER A 88 -6.37 -10.31 7.92
CA SER A 88 -5.59 -9.09 7.98
C SER A 88 -6.48 -7.87 8.25
N ILE A 89 -5.87 -6.80 8.75
CA ILE A 89 -6.50 -5.49 8.91
C ILE A 89 -5.83 -4.51 7.95
N ALA A 90 -6.59 -3.88 7.08
CA ALA A 90 -6.10 -2.81 6.20
C ALA A 90 -6.30 -1.44 6.87
N LEU A 91 -5.39 -0.51 6.58
CA LEU A 91 -5.56 0.87 7.01
C LEU A 91 -6.67 1.54 6.18
N GLN A 92 -7.74 1.98 6.85
CA GLN A 92 -8.73 2.86 6.25
C GLN A 92 -8.31 4.33 6.42
N GLU A 93 -8.17 4.77 7.66
CA GLU A 93 -7.72 6.11 8.01
C GLU A 93 -6.91 6.07 9.31
N ARG A 94 -5.97 7.00 9.45
CA ARG A 94 -5.27 7.26 10.71
C ARG A 94 -5.31 8.75 10.97
N GLN A 95 -5.93 9.13 12.07
CA GLN A 95 -6.10 10.52 12.45
C GLN A 95 -5.55 10.74 13.86
N SER A 96 -4.88 11.87 14.07
CA SER A 96 -4.53 12.35 15.40
C SER A 96 -5.48 13.48 15.76
N MET A 97 -6.37 13.23 16.70
CA MET A 97 -7.38 14.20 17.12
C MET A 97 -6.74 15.28 17.99
N GLY A 98 -6.92 16.56 17.62
CA GLY A 98 -6.44 17.70 18.40
C GLY A 98 -4.94 17.97 18.32
N ALA A 99 -4.21 17.29 17.44
CA ALA A 99 -2.79 17.55 17.21
C ALA A 99 -2.57 18.77 16.29
N SER A 100 -1.55 19.58 16.59
CA SER A 100 -1.12 20.71 15.76
C SER A 100 -0.19 20.30 14.61
N SER A 101 0.24 19.03 14.56
CA SER A 101 1.11 18.50 13.51
C SER A 101 0.90 17.00 13.29
N LEU A 102 1.34 16.51 12.14
CA LEU A 102 1.30 15.09 11.80
C LEU A 102 2.41 14.36 12.57
N LEU A 103 2.04 13.42 13.43
CA LEU A 103 2.98 12.45 14.01
C LEU A 103 3.03 11.24 13.08
N ARG A 104 4.21 10.93 12.56
CA ARG A 104 4.45 9.72 11.75
C ARG A 104 4.92 8.57 12.62
#